data_AF-A0A945E3I4-F1
#
_entry.id   AF-A0A945E3I4-F1
#
_cell.length_a   1.000
_cell.length_b   1.000
_cell.length_c   1.000
_cell.angle_alpha   90.00
_cell.angle_beta   90.00
_cell.angle_gamma   90.00
#
_symmetry.space_group_name_H-M   'P 1'
#
loop_
_entity.id
_entity.type
_entity.pdbx_description
1 polymer ?
#
loop_
_entity_poly.entity_id
_entity_poly.type
_entity_poly.pdbx_seq_one_letter_code
_entity_poly.pdbx_strand_id
1 'polypeptide(L)'
;MFTGIVEELGSIRSIDAVGDGRRLVVDAATVLADVSLGASIAVNGCCLTVIEWGDAWFAVDAVPETLQCTTLGAMELGEAVNLDRPLAADGRFGGHVVQGHVDSVIEVVHVEGLS
;
A
#
# COMPACT_ATOMS: atom_id res chain seq x y z
N MET A 1 -9.35 2.71 -7.92
CA MET A 1 -8.95 4.13 -8.04
C MET A 1 -8.95 4.73 -6.65
N PHE A 2 -8.02 5.63 -6.37
CA PHE A 2 -7.73 6.21 -5.06
C PHE A 2 -7.74 7.75 -5.14
N THR A 3 -7.64 8.41 -3.99
CA THR A 3 -7.61 9.88 -3.94
C THR A 3 -6.23 10.46 -3.60
N GLY A 4 -5.32 9.61 -3.11
CA GLY A 4 -4.01 10.04 -2.60
C GLY A 4 -4.08 10.66 -1.20
N ILE A 5 -5.22 10.53 -0.52
CA ILE A 5 -5.38 10.92 0.89
C ILE A 5 -5.15 9.67 1.72
N VAL A 6 -4.00 9.62 2.39
CA VAL A 6 -3.64 8.51 3.28
C VAL A 6 -4.63 8.46 4.45
N GLU A 7 -5.23 7.29 4.66
CA GLU A 7 -6.19 7.07 5.74
C GLU A 7 -5.51 6.64 7.03
N GLU A 8 -4.43 5.87 6.94
CA GLU A 8 -3.64 5.47 8.10
C GLU A 8 -2.20 5.10 7.75
N LEU A 9 -1.37 5.03 8.80
CA LEU A 9 -0.05 4.42 8.76
C LEU A 9 -0.15 2.98 9.26
N GLY A 10 0.21 2.02 8.41
CA GLY A 10 0.43 0.62 8.78
C GLY A 10 1.92 0.32 8.98
N SER A 11 2.24 -0.94 9.24
CA SER A 11 3.63 -1.43 9.30
C SER A 11 3.78 -2.81 8.67
N ILE A 12 4.95 -3.10 8.10
CA ILE A 12 5.24 -4.44 7.59
C ILE A 12 5.35 -5.42 8.77
N ARG A 13 4.42 -6.36 8.85
CA ARG A 13 4.37 -7.42 9.86
C ARG A 13 5.24 -8.63 9.50
N SER A 14 5.24 -9.03 8.24
CA SER A 14 6.11 -10.11 7.75
C SER A 14 6.31 -10.01 6.25
N ILE A 15 7.37 -10.66 5.77
CA ILE A 15 7.68 -10.73 4.36
C ILE A 15 8.15 -12.14 4.02
N ASP A 16 7.43 -12.80 3.13
CA ASP A 16 7.68 -14.19 2.75
C ASP A 16 7.91 -14.28 1.23
N ALA A 17 8.80 -15.16 0.79
CA ALA A 17 8.98 -15.42 -0.64
C ALA A 17 7.81 -16.26 -1.18
N VAL A 18 7.24 -15.83 -2.31
CA VAL A 18 6.16 -16.57 -2.99
C VAL A 18 6.43 -16.58 -4.50
N GLY A 19 6.86 -17.73 -5.03
CA GLY A 19 7.36 -17.82 -6.39
C GLY A 19 8.54 -16.87 -6.60
N ASP A 20 8.46 -16.04 -7.64
CA ASP A 20 9.45 -14.98 -7.92
C ASP A 20 9.12 -13.65 -7.24
N GLY A 21 8.00 -13.58 -6.52
CA GLY A 21 7.52 -12.38 -5.81
C GLY A 21 7.69 -12.46 -4.30
N ARG A 22 7.02 -11.54 -3.60
CA ARG A 22 6.99 -11.47 -2.14
C ARG A 22 5.56 -11.34 -1.66
N ARG A 23 5.20 -12.09 -0.62
CA ARG A 23 4.03 -11.82 0.20
C ARG A 23 4.39 -10.80 1.26
N LEU A 24 3.63 -9.72 1.31
CA LEU A 24 3.73 -8.69 2.34
C LEU A 24 2.53 -8.83 3.26
N VAL A 25 2.77 -9.00 4.55
CA VAL A 25 1.74 -8.90 5.58
C VAL A 25 1.89 -7.55 6.25
N VAL A 26 0.80 -6.80 6.36
CA VAL A 26 0.79 -5.42 6.81
C VAL A 26 -0.17 -5.28 7.99
N ASP A 27 0.33 -4.71 9.09
CA ASP A 27 -0.50 -4.26 10.21
C ASP A 27 -1.37 -3.08 9.78
N ALA A 28 -2.67 -3.17 10.04
CA ALA A 28 -3.65 -2.16 9.64
C ALA A 28 -4.89 -2.25 10.54
N ALA A 29 -5.72 -1.20 10.53
CA ALA A 29 -6.98 -1.19 11.28
C ALA A 29 -8.09 -0.49 10.49
N THR A 30 -7.86 0.75 10.08
CA THR A 30 -8.83 1.61 9.39
C THR A 30 -9.19 1.05 8.02
N VAL A 31 -8.19 0.64 7.23
CA VAL A 31 -8.45 0.13 5.87
C VAL A 31 -9.06 -1.26 5.84
N LEU A 32 -9.22 -1.91 7.01
CA LEU A 32 -9.85 -3.22 7.14
C LEU A 32 -11.38 -3.16 7.34
N ALA A 33 -11.94 -1.97 7.57
CA ALA A 33 -13.35 -1.83 7.98
C ALA A 33 -14.36 -2.45 7.01
N ASP A 34 -14.05 -2.45 5.72
CA ASP A 34 -14.88 -2.98 4.63
C ASP A 34 -14.08 -3.88 3.67
N VAL A 35 -12.99 -4.48 4.18
CA VAL A 35 -12.13 -5.35 3.37
C VAL A 35 -12.84 -6.65 3.00
N SER A 36 -12.52 -7.16 1.81
CA SER A 36 -12.97 -8.46 1.33
C SER A 36 -11.88 -9.10 0.49
N LEU A 37 -12.00 -10.41 0.25
CA LEU A 37 -11.07 -11.12 -0.62
C LEU A 37 -11.10 -10.49 -2.03
N GLY A 38 -9.93 -10.13 -2.56
CA GLY A 38 -9.83 -9.45 -3.84
C GLY A 38 -10.02 -7.93 -3.78
N ALA A 39 -10.25 -7.35 -2.59
CA ALA A 39 -10.28 -5.90 -2.42
C ALA A 39 -8.91 -5.30 -2.78
N SER A 40 -8.92 -4.08 -3.33
CA SER A 40 -7.69 -3.31 -3.53
C SER A 40 -7.39 -2.46 -2.31
N ILE A 41 -6.11 -2.34 -1.94
CA ILE A 41 -5.60 -1.36 -0.97
C ILE A 41 -4.34 -0.75 -1.57
N ALA A 42 -4.20 0.58 -1.50
CA ALA A 42 -2.95 1.22 -1.89
C ALA A 42 -1.97 1.17 -0.72
N VAL A 43 -0.79 0.58 -0.95
CA VAL A 43 0.33 0.53 0.01
C VAL A 43 1.47 1.38 -0.52
N ASN A 44 1.80 2.47 0.17
CA ASN A 44 2.70 3.51 -0.34
C ASN A 44 2.34 3.98 -1.77
N GLY A 45 1.03 4.07 -2.04
CA GLY A 45 0.51 4.47 -3.34
C GLY A 45 0.49 3.35 -4.39
N CYS A 46 0.97 2.14 -4.11
CA CYS A 46 0.87 0.99 -5.02
C CYS A 46 -0.43 0.21 -4.75
N CYS A 47 -1.27 0.06 -5.77
CA CYS A 47 -2.52 -0.72 -5.69
C CYS A 47 -2.22 -2.21 -5.63
N LEU A 48 -2.55 -2.85 -4.50
CA LEU A 48 -2.34 -4.27 -4.26
C LEU A 48 -3.66 -4.96 -3.91
N THR A 49 -3.75 -6.24 -4.25
CA THR A 49 -4.96 -7.05 -4.03
C THR A 49 -4.84 -7.86 -2.76
N VAL A 50 -5.79 -7.67 -1.84
CA VAL A 50 -5.89 -8.43 -0.59
C VAL A 50 -6.22 -9.88 -0.90
N ILE A 51 -5.39 -10.79 -0.37
CA ILE A 51 -5.54 -12.24 -0.51
C ILE A 51 -5.91 -12.93 0.80
N GLU A 52 -5.67 -12.28 1.93
CA GLU A 52 -5.95 -12.77 3.28
C GLU A 52 -5.96 -11.58 4.24
N TRP A 53 -6.74 -11.65 5.32
CA TRP A 53 -6.72 -10.65 6.39
C TRP A 53 -7.19 -11.25 7.72
N GLY A 54 -6.88 -10.56 8.80
CA GLY A 54 -7.41 -10.84 10.14
C GLY A 54 -7.73 -9.54 10.86
N ASP A 55 -7.85 -9.60 12.19
CA ASP A 55 -8.38 -8.49 12.99
C ASP A 55 -7.58 -7.18 12.90
N ALA A 56 -6.27 -7.27 12.64
CA ALA A 56 -5.36 -6.13 12.64
C ALA A 56 -4.27 -6.25 11.56
N TRP A 57 -4.56 -6.95 10.47
CA TRP A 57 -3.62 -7.13 9.37
C TRP A 57 -4.29 -7.58 8.08
N PHE A 58 -3.62 -7.34 6.96
CA PHE A 58 -3.93 -7.96 5.66
C PHE A 58 -2.65 -8.44 4.97
N ALA A 59 -2.80 -9.34 4.01
CA ALA A 59 -1.73 -9.85 3.17
C ALA A 59 -2.00 -9.57 1.69
N VAL A 60 -0.92 -9.32 0.96
CA VAL A 60 -0.88 -9.08 -0.48
C VAL A 60 0.32 -9.81 -1.08
N ASP A 61 0.18 -10.28 -2.31
CA ASP A 61 1.32 -10.80 -3.09
C ASP A 61 1.77 -9.74 -4.10
N ALA A 62 3.03 -9.33 -4.01
CA ALA A 62 3.67 -8.39 -4.93
C ALA A 62 4.52 -9.16 -5.95
N VAL A 63 4.20 -8.95 -7.23
CA VAL A 63 4.91 -9.56 -8.36
C VAL A 63 6.27 -8.87 -8.60
N PRO A 64 7.21 -9.50 -9.34
CA PRO A 64 8.54 -8.94 -9.59
C PRO A 64 8.53 -7.50 -10.12
N GLU A 65 7.65 -7.19 -11.07
CA GLU A 65 7.52 -5.83 -11.64
C GLU A 65 7.19 -4.81 -10.55
N THR A 66 6.20 -5.11 -9.70
CA THR A 66 5.81 -4.25 -8.58
C THR A 66 6.97 -4.04 -7.62
N LEU A 67 7.72 -5.09 -7.29
CA LEU A 67 8.87 -4.98 -6.39
C LEU A 67 10.00 -4.14 -7.00
N GLN A 68 10.18 -4.18 -8.32
CA GLN A 68 11.22 -3.40 -9.02
C GLN A 68 10.84 -1.93 -9.21
N CYS A 69 9.57 -1.64 -9.50
CA CYS A 69 9.09 -0.29 -9.79
C CYS A 69 8.71 0.52 -8.55
N THR A 70 8.66 -0.10 -7.37
CA THR A 70 8.23 0.54 -6.12
C THR A 70 9.23 0.39 -4.98
N THR A 71 9.05 1.16 -3.93
CA THR A 71 9.85 1.02 -2.70
C THR A 71 9.60 -0.29 -1.96
N LEU A 72 8.50 -0.99 -2.26
CA LEU A 72 8.12 -2.26 -1.61
C LEU A 72 9.19 -3.35 -1.78
N GLY A 73 9.96 -3.31 -2.87
CA GLY A 73 11.06 -4.25 -3.11
C GLY A 73 12.19 -4.17 -2.09
N ALA A 74 12.42 -2.99 -1.51
CA ALA A 74 13.48 -2.75 -0.53
C ALA A 74 12.98 -2.77 0.92
N MET A 75 11.67 -2.93 1.14
CA MET A 75 11.09 -2.82 2.48
C MET A 75 11.51 -3.95 3.41
N GLU A 76 11.63 -3.57 4.68
CA GLU A 76 12.00 -4.43 5.80
C GLU A 76 10.89 -4.57 6.84
N LEU A 77 11.05 -5.55 7.74
CA LEU A 77 10.13 -5.80 8.85
C LEU A 77 10.02 -4.55 9.75
N GLY A 78 8.78 -4.16 10.09
CA GLY A 78 8.48 -3.05 10.98
C GLY A 78 8.48 -1.68 10.32
N GLU A 79 8.90 -1.55 9.05
CA GLU A 79 8.83 -0.28 8.34
C GLU A 79 7.38 0.18 8.14
N ALA A 80 7.16 1.49 8.25
CA ALA A 80 5.85 2.10 8.11
C ALA A 80 5.42 2.22 6.64
N VAL A 81 4.11 2.08 6.40
CA VAL A 81 3.51 2.25 5.08
C VAL A 81 2.28 3.15 5.15
N ASN A 82 2.11 3.99 4.14
CA ASN A 82 0.87 4.74 3.92
C ASN A 82 -0.20 3.82 3.32
N LEU A 83 -1.41 3.84 3.89
CA LEU A 83 -2.54 3.03 3.44
C LEU A 83 -3.73 3.92 3.01
N ASP A 84 -4.34 3.59 1.86
CA ASP A 84 -5.54 4.26 1.31
C ASP A 84 -6.48 3.19 0.69
N ARG A 85 -7.78 3.25 1.00
CA ARG A 85 -8.79 2.40 0.36
C ARG A 85 -9.21 2.95 -1.00
N PRO A 86 -9.73 2.09 -1.88
CA PRO A 86 -10.32 2.55 -3.13
C PRO A 86 -11.51 3.45 -2.82
N LEU A 87 -11.61 4.55 -3.58
CA LEU A 87 -12.76 5.43 -3.49
C LEU A 87 -14.03 4.69 -3.94
N ALA A 88 -15.10 4.79 -3.15
CA ALA A 88 -16.42 4.34 -3.55
C ALA A 88 -16.88 5.03 -4.85
N ALA A 89 -17.69 4.35 -5.67
CA ALA A 89 -18.10 4.87 -6.98
C ALA A 89 -18.89 6.20 -6.90
N ASP A 90 -19.62 6.41 -5.82
CA ASP A 90 -20.37 7.63 -5.48
C ASP A 90 -19.60 8.58 -4.55
N GLY A 91 -18.35 8.23 -4.25
CA GLY A 91 -17.46 9.01 -3.39
C GLY A 91 -16.99 10.31 -4.05
N ARG A 92 -16.50 11.22 -3.21
CA ARG A 92 -15.91 12.48 -3.66
C ARG A 92 -14.39 12.37 -3.76
N PHE A 93 -13.81 12.79 -4.87
CA PHE A 93 -12.37 13.02 -4.97
C PHE A 93 -12.00 14.27 -4.15
N GLY A 94 -11.56 14.06 -2.91
CA GLY A 94 -11.03 15.12 -2.04
C GLY A 94 -9.61 15.56 -2.45
N GLY A 95 -8.82 14.63 -2.98
CA GLY A 95 -7.52 14.89 -3.60
C GLY A 95 -7.63 14.95 -5.13
N HIS A 96 -6.95 14.03 -5.79
CA HIS A 96 -6.98 13.87 -7.25
C HIS A 96 -7.11 12.39 -7.62
N VAL A 97 -7.21 12.10 -8.92
CA VAL A 97 -7.33 10.72 -9.38
C VAL A 97 -5.97 10.04 -9.28
N VAL A 98 -5.86 9.03 -8.42
CA VAL A 98 -4.67 8.18 -8.29
C VAL A 98 -5.04 6.76 -8.73
N GLN A 99 -4.33 6.22 -9.71
CA GLN A 99 -4.59 4.85 -10.21
C GLN A 99 -3.98 3.79 -9.30
N GLY A 100 -2.92 4.15 -8.57
CA GLY A 100 -2.10 3.23 -7.78
C GLY A 100 -1.13 2.41 -8.61
N HIS A 101 -0.82 2.85 -9.83
CA HIS A 101 0.21 2.27 -10.69
C HIS A 101 1.43 3.19 -10.58
N VAL A 102 2.49 2.69 -9.97
CA VAL A 102 3.69 3.48 -9.71
C VAL A 102 4.62 3.36 -10.91
N ASP A 103 5.03 4.51 -11.46
CA ASP A 103 5.92 4.55 -12.63
C ASP A 103 7.39 4.33 -12.24
N SER A 104 7.82 4.90 -11.10
CA SER A 104 9.22 4.85 -10.67
C SER A 104 9.40 5.20 -9.20
N VAL A 105 10.60 4.91 -8.69
CA VAL A 105 11.09 5.34 -7.38
C VAL A 105 11.96 6.58 -7.54
N ILE A 106 11.77 7.57 -6.66
CA ILE A 106 12.54 8.81 -6.66
C ILE A 106 13.28 8.95 -5.33
N GLU A 107 14.52 9.40 -5.37
CA GLU A 107 15.33 9.71 -4.20
C GLU A 107 15.05 11.13 -3.71
N VAL A 108 14.76 11.27 -2.41
CA VAL A 108 14.67 12.58 -1.76
C VAL A 108 16.09 13.08 -1.44
N VAL A 109 16.56 14.09 -2.18
CA VAL A 109 17.93 14.61 -2.05
C VAL A 109 18.10 15.69 -0.98
N HIS A 110 17.01 16.34 -0.56
CA HIS A 110 17.03 17.43 0.43
C HIS A 110 15.65 17.63 1.04
N VAL A 111 15.59 17.87 2.36
CA VAL A 111 14.36 18.25 3.08
C VAL A 111 14.67 19.50 3.88
N GLU A 112 13.87 20.55 3.67
CA GLU A 112 13.97 21.80 4.42
C GLU A 112 12.70 22.00 5.24
N GLY A 113 12.85 22.22 6.54
CA GLY A 113 11.74 22.57 7.42
C GLY A 113 11.29 24.00 7.16
N LEU A 114 9.98 24.22 7.04
CA LEU A 114 9.43 25.57 7.02
C LEU A 114 9.51 26.14 8.45
N SER A 115 10.28 27.22 8.60
CA SER A 115 10.39 28.00 9.84
C SER A 115 9.12 28.80 10.13
#